data_AF-A0A7S3WJ00-F1
#
_entry.id   AF-A0A7S3WJ00-F1
#
_cell.length_a   1.000
_cell.length_b   1.000
_cell.length_c   1.000
_cell.angle_alpha   90.00
_cell.angle_beta   90.00
_cell.angle_gamma   90.00
#
_symmetry.space_group_name_H-M   'P 1'
#
loop_
_entity.id
_entity.type
_entity.pdbx_description
1 polymer ?
#
loop_
_entity_poly.entity_id
_entity_poly.type
_entity_poly.pdbx_seq_one_letter_code
_entity_poly.pdbx_strand_id
1 'polypeptide(L)'
;AWDDFDRAYAASAPESGLDALLPWSARYRELAQRAAVQRERRRSRVSQAETEAAPLWELASVYVGEQWRGRGVGSELVRRLCARHVQRGGARRDLYLITLEPTCGWYEGLGFSRVERQDLPPQMGLEVAAGEAVSWVLGNRLVCMRGTGGAGEKVR
;
A
#
# COMPACT_ATOMS: atom_id res chain seq x y z
N ALA A 1 7.08 17.85 -6.71
CA ALA A 1 6.54 17.27 -5.45
C ALA A 1 7.39 17.55 -4.20
N TRP A 2 8.62 18.05 -4.31
CA TRP A 2 9.29 18.81 -3.22
C TRP A 2 9.42 20.30 -3.59
N ASP A 3 9.71 20.58 -4.86
CA ASP A 3 9.82 21.95 -5.40
C ASP A 3 8.55 22.81 -5.25
N ASP A 4 7.37 22.19 -5.19
CA ASP A 4 6.10 22.92 -4.99
C ASP A 4 5.87 23.25 -3.53
N PHE A 5 6.39 22.41 -2.61
CA PHE A 5 6.42 22.71 -1.19
C PHE A 5 7.41 23.84 -0.92
N ASP A 6 8.63 23.78 -1.47
CA ASP A 6 9.65 24.81 -1.29
C ASP A 6 9.23 26.14 -1.93
N ARG A 7 8.58 26.14 -3.10
CA ARG A 7 7.99 27.36 -3.67
C ARG A 7 6.87 27.93 -2.82
N ALA A 8 5.94 27.10 -2.35
CA ALA A 8 4.84 27.57 -1.50
C ALA A 8 5.34 28.05 -0.15
N TYR A 9 6.36 27.39 0.41
CA TYR A 9 7.01 27.76 1.67
C TYR A 9 7.80 29.05 1.48
N ALA A 10 8.63 29.19 0.45
CA ALA A 10 9.37 30.42 0.16
C ALA A 10 8.45 31.61 -0.14
N ALA A 11 7.33 31.39 -0.83
CA ALA A 11 6.33 32.42 -1.11
C ALA A 11 5.49 32.82 0.13
N SER A 12 5.47 31.98 1.17
CA SER A 12 4.75 32.23 2.43
C SER A 12 5.67 32.39 3.64
N ALA A 13 6.99 32.31 3.42
CA ALA A 13 8.00 32.40 4.45
C ALA A 13 7.91 33.81 5.04
N PRO A 14 7.72 33.93 6.35
CA PRO A 14 7.67 35.24 6.96
C PRO A 14 9.01 35.94 6.73
N GLU A 15 8.97 37.14 6.13
CA GLU A 15 10.08 38.09 6.27
C GLU A 15 10.46 38.14 7.75
N SER A 16 11.71 37.81 8.02
CA SER A 16 12.28 37.54 9.34
C SER A 16 11.71 38.43 10.45
N GLY A 17 10.92 37.84 11.35
CA GLY A 17 10.39 38.51 12.54
C GLY A 17 9.83 37.51 13.55
N LEU A 18 10.19 37.68 14.83
CA LEU A 18 9.77 36.79 15.94
C LEU A 18 8.25 36.64 16.04
N ASP A 19 7.49 37.63 15.58
CA ASP A 19 6.02 37.61 15.57
C ASP A 19 5.43 36.49 14.72
N ALA A 20 6.11 35.97 13.69
CA ALA A 20 5.59 34.83 12.93
C ALA A 20 5.82 33.47 13.62
N LEU A 21 6.65 33.44 14.67
CA LEU A 21 7.06 32.21 15.38
C LEU A 21 6.32 32.02 16.71
N LEU A 22 5.77 33.09 17.29
CA LEU A 22 5.15 33.06 18.62
C LEU A 22 3.65 32.72 18.56
N PRO A 23 3.17 31.67 19.25
CA PRO A 23 1.81 31.14 19.07
C PRO A 23 0.67 32.10 19.44
N TRP A 24 0.93 33.12 20.27
CA TRP A 24 -0.04 34.12 20.70
C TRP A 24 -0.14 35.33 19.77
N SER A 25 0.80 35.51 18.84
CA SER A 25 0.78 36.65 17.93
C SER A 25 -0.38 36.56 16.94
N ALA A 26 -0.81 37.70 16.40
CA ALA A 26 -1.81 37.72 15.34
C ALA A 26 -1.32 37.03 14.06
N ARG A 27 -0.04 37.24 13.71
CA ARG A 27 0.59 36.69 12.50
C ARG A 27 0.74 35.17 12.53
N TYR A 28 1.11 34.60 13.69
CA TYR A 28 1.12 33.15 13.88
C TYR A 28 -0.28 32.57 13.77
N ARG A 29 -1.28 33.19 14.42
CA ARG A 29 -2.68 32.73 14.36
C ARG A 29 -3.20 32.68 12.91
N GLU A 30 -2.90 33.70 12.11
CA GLU A 30 -3.26 33.72 10.69
C GLU A 30 -2.56 32.61 9.90
N LEU A 31 -1.26 32.41 10.11
CA LEU A 31 -0.48 31.34 9.46
C LEU A 31 -0.99 29.95 9.87
N ALA A 32 -1.30 29.76 11.16
CA ALA A 32 -1.87 28.53 11.69
C ALA A 32 -3.26 28.23 11.11
N GLN A 33 -4.12 29.24 10.95
CA GLN A 33 -5.42 29.11 10.29
C GLN A 33 -5.27 28.70 8.82
N ARG A 34 -4.36 29.35 8.07
CA ARG A 34 -4.07 28.98 6.67
C ARG A 34 -3.55 27.54 6.57
N ALA A 35 -2.64 27.14 7.47
CA ALA A 35 -2.12 25.78 7.54
C ALA A 35 -3.22 24.76 7.90
N ALA A 36 -4.13 25.10 8.82
CA ALA A 36 -5.26 24.25 9.18
C ALA A 36 -6.21 24.03 7.99
N VAL A 37 -6.55 25.09 7.25
CA VAL A 37 -7.36 24.98 6.02
C VAL A 37 -6.66 24.12 4.96
N GLN A 38 -5.35 24.26 4.79
CA GLN A 38 -4.59 23.43 3.86
C GLN A 38 -4.56 21.95 4.29
N ARG A 39 -4.40 21.65 5.58
CA ARG A 39 -4.47 20.28 6.11
C ARG A 39 -5.85 19.67 5.89
N GLU A 40 -6.91 20.46 6.08
CA GLU A 40 -8.28 20.02 5.85
C GLU A 40 -8.51 19.67 4.37
N ARG A 41 -8.11 20.56 3.45
CA ARG A 41 -8.17 20.30 2.00
C ARG A 41 -7.39 19.05 1.60
N ARG A 42 -6.21 18.81 2.19
CA ARG A 42 -5.44 17.59 1.95
C ARG A 42 -6.17 16.36 2.45
N ARG A 43 -6.74 16.39 3.67
CA ARG A 43 -7.54 15.27 4.21
C ARG A 43 -8.76 14.97 3.35
N SER A 44 -9.50 15.99 2.90
CA SER A 44 -10.65 15.79 2.03
C SER A 44 -10.25 15.16 0.68
N ARG A 45 -9.13 15.59 0.08
CA ARG A 45 -8.61 14.99 -1.16
C ARG A 45 -8.19 13.54 -0.97
N VAL A 46 -7.50 13.22 0.13
CA VAL A 46 -7.11 11.84 0.45
C VAL A 46 -8.34 10.97 0.65
N SER A 47 -9.32 11.43 1.43
CA SER A 47 -10.57 10.68 1.67
C SER A 47 -11.40 10.49 0.38
N GLN A 48 -11.47 11.50 -0.48
CA GLN A 48 -12.11 11.37 -1.81
C GLN A 48 -11.36 10.35 -2.68
N ALA A 49 -10.04 10.44 -2.74
CA ALA A 49 -9.22 9.49 -3.49
C ALA A 49 -9.34 8.05 -2.95
N GLU A 50 -9.44 7.87 -1.63
CA GLU A 50 -9.69 6.56 -1.00
C GLU A 50 -11.08 6.01 -1.33
N THR A 51 -12.09 6.88 -1.46
CA THR A 51 -13.46 6.49 -1.81
C THR A 51 -13.58 6.13 -3.30
N GLU A 52 -12.84 6.83 -4.16
CA GLU A 52 -12.83 6.61 -5.61
C GLU A 52 -11.91 5.45 -6.04
N ALA A 53 -10.96 5.06 -5.19
CA ALA A 53 -10.08 3.94 -5.45
C ALA A 53 -10.86 2.62 -5.45
N ALA A 54 -10.68 1.83 -6.51
CA ALA A 54 -11.17 0.46 -6.53
C ALA A 54 -10.57 -0.32 -5.34
N PRO A 55 -11.36 -1.15 -4.63
CA PRO A 55 -10.89 -1.88 -3.48
C PRO A 55 -9.79 -2.87 -3.89
N LEU A 56 -8.58 -2.61 -3.41
CA LEU A 56 -7.43 -3.50 -3.53
C LEU A 56 -7.49 -4.52 -2.38
N TRP A 57 -7.39 -5.81 -2.70
CA TRP A 57 -7.36 -6.85 -1.68
C TRP A 57 -5.95 -7.42 -1.55
N GLU A 58 -5.44 -7.44 -0.33
CA GLU A 58 -4.10 -7.92 -0.05
C GLU A 58 -4.12 -9.15 0.87
N LEU A 59 -3.32 -10.16 0.53
CA LEU A 59 -2.89 -11.18 1.46
C LEU A 59 -1.62 -10.69 2.17
N ALA A 60 -1.79 -9.96 3.28
CA ALA A 60 -0.71 -9.26 3.97
C ALA A 60 0.40 -10.19 4.50
N SER A 61 0.05 -11.24 5.25
CA SER A 61 1.05 -12.21 5.75
C SER A 61 0.44 -13.57 6.08
N VAL A 62 1.27 -14.59 5.97
CA VAL A 62 0.95 -15.96 6.40
C VAL A 62 2.11 -16.49 7.22
N TYR A 63 1.79 -16.93 8.44
CA TYR A 63 2.77 -17.51 9.35
C TYR A 63 2.30 -18.90 9.81
N VAL A 64 3.22 -19.86 9.78
CA VAL A 64 2.99 -21.21 10.30
C VAL A 64 4.03 -21.47 11.38
N GLY A 65 3.55 -21.75 12.59
CA GLY A 65 4.39 -22.14 13.73
C GLY A 65 5.27 -23.33 13.36
N GLU A 66 6.50 -23.33 13.85
CA GLU A 66 7.56 -24.27 13.43
C GLU A 66 7.13 -25.74 13.51
N GLN A 67 6.45 -26.12 14.59
CA GLN A 67 5.94 -27.47 14.84
C GLN A 67 4.88 -27.95 13.82
N TRP A 68 4.33 -27.03 13.02
CA TRP A 68 3.29 -27.29 12.02
C TRP A 68 3.79 -27.14 10.57
N ARG A 69 5.06 -26.77 10.37
CA ARG A 69 5.65 -26.63 9.02
C ARG A 69 5.79 -27.98 8.33
N GLY A 70 5.83 -27.95 6.99
CA GLY A 70 5.90 -29.17 6.17
C GLY A 70 4.61 -29.99 6.10
N ARG A 71 3.54 -29.61 6.83
CA ARG A 71 2.26 -30.34 6.86
C ARG A 71 1.18 -29.75 5.95
N GLY A 72 1.53 -28.81 5.08
CA GLY A 72 0.58 -28.14 4.18
C GLY A 72 -0.37 -27.11 4.82
N VAL A 73 -0.22 -26.82 6.13
CA VAL A 73 -1.09 -25.87 6.86
C VAL A 73 -1.14 -24.50 6.20
N GLY A 74 0.02 -23.92 5.86
CA GLY A 74 0.07 -22.61 5.20
C GLY A 74 -0.65 -22.59 3.86
N SER A 75 -0.48 -23.65 3.07
CA SER A 75 -1.14 -23.78 1.76
C SER A 75 -2.65 -23.88 1.90
N GLU A 76 -3.13 -24.63 2.89
CA GLU A 76 -4.56 -24.74 3.19
C GLU A 76 -5.15 -23.40 3.68
N LEU A 77 -4.41 -22.66 4.52
CA LEU A 77 -4.81 -21.32 4.96
C LEU A 77 -5.00 -20.38 3.76
N VAL A 78 -4.02 -20.31 2.86
CA VAL A 78 -4.11 -19.46 1.66
C VAL A 78 -5.29 -19.87 0.78
N ARG A 79 -5.46 -21.18 0.51
CA ARG A 79 -6.59 -21.67 -0.29
C ARG A 79 -7.94 -21.27 0.30
N ARG A 80 -8.12 -21.43 1.61
CA ARG A 80 -9.36 -21.06 2.31
C ARG A 80 -9.62 -19.55 2.27
N LEU A 81 -8.57 -18.74 2.40
CA LEU A 81 -8.69 -17.28 2.30
C LEU A 81 -9.10 -16.86 0.88
N CYS A 82 -8.45 -17.41 -0.16
CA CYS A 82 -8.84 -17.17 -1.54
C CYS A 82 -10.28 -17.61 -1.82
N ALA A 83 -10.67 -18.81 -1.36
CA ALA A 83 -12.03 -19.31 -1.52
C ALA A 83 -13.06 -18.40 -0.83
N ARG A 84 -12.78 -17.94 0.39
CA ARG A 84 -13.64 -16.99 1.10
C ARG A 84 -13.78 -15.65 0.36
N HIS A 85 -12.71 -15.16 -0.25
CA HIS A 85 -12.76 -13.94 -1.05
C HIS A 85 -13.67 -14.11 -2.27
N VAL A 86 -13.56 -15.24 -2.98
CA VAL A 86 -14.43 -15.58 -4.12
C VAL A 86 -15.89 -15.72 -3.68
N GLN A 87 -16.15 -16.41 -2.55
CA GLN A 87 -17.50 -16.56 -1.99
C GLN A 87 -18.17 -15.22 -1.63
N ARG A 88 -17.37 -14.17 -1.37
CA ARG A 88 -17.86 -12.81 -1.10
C ARG A 88 -18.05 -11.97 -2.36
N GLY A 89 -17.91 -12.58 -3.54
CA GLY A 89 -18.09 -11.92 -4.84
C GLY A 89 -16.82 -11.26 -5.39
N GLY A 90 -15.67 -11.40 -4.74
CA GLY A 90 -14.40 -10.95 -5.28
C GLY A 90 -13.86 -11.91 -6.35
N ALA A 91 -13.00 -11.44 -7.26
CA ALA A 91 -12.29 -12.34 -8.16
C ALA A 91 -10.89 -12.61 -7.63
N ARG A 92 -10.37 -13.81 -7.87
CA ARG A 92 -8.99 -14.16 -7.46
C ARG A 92 -7.93 -13.20 -8.03
N ARG A 93 -8.18 -12.63 -9.20
CA ARG A 93 -7.36 -11.59 -9.83
C ARG A 93 -7.38 -10.25 -9.09
N ASP A 94 -8.23 -10.07 -8.10
CA ASP A 94 -8.28 -8.83 -7.32
C ASP A 94 -7.41 -8.94 -6.05
N LEU A 95 -6.87 -10.14 -5.78
CA LEU A 95 -5.95 -10.41 -4.68
C LEU A 95 -4.50 -10.19 -5.09
N TYR A 96 -3.79 -9.41 -4.29
CA TYR A 96 -2.37 -9.16 -4.41
C TYR A 96 -1.65 -9.60 -3.14
N LEU A 97 -0.34 -9.82 -3.25
CA LEU A 97 0.54 -10.04 -2.11
C LEU A 97 1.93 -9.49 -2.42
N ILE A 98 2.65 -9.12 -1.37
CA ILE A 98 4.08 -8.80 -1.43
C ILE A 98 4.83 -9.92 -0.72
N THR A 99 5.85 -10.46 -1.36
CA THR A 99 6.64 -11.54 -0.78
C THR A 99 8.11 -11.48 -1.19
N LEU A 100 8.93 -12.33 -0.58
CA LEU A 100 10.33 -12.49 -0.94
C LEU A 100 10.47 -13.38 -2.18
N GLU A 101 11.35 -13.00 -3.09
CA GLU A 101 11.67 -13.75 -4.33
C GLU A 101 11.81 -15.27 -4.14
N PRO A 102 12.50 -15.80 -3.09
CA PRO A 102 12.63 -17.26 -2.90
C PRO A 102 11.32 -17.99 -2.59
N THR A 103 10.30 -17.26 -2.14
CA THR A 103 8.98 -17.82 -1.79
C THR A 103 8.00 -17.80 -2.96
N CYS A 104 8.34 -17.15 -4.07
CA CYS A 104 7.46 -17.03 -5.25
C CYS A 104 6.95 -18.39 -5.73
N GLY A 105 7.82 -19.40 -5.82
CA GLY A 105 7.42 -20.74 -6.28
C GLY A 105 6.35 -21.40 -5.41
N TRP A 106 6.33 -21.11 -4.10
CA TRP A 106 5.27 -21.60 -3.22
C TRP A 106 3.92 -20.95 -3.51
N TYR A 107 3.90 -19.64 -3.76
CA TYR A 107 2.70 -18.91 -4.14
C TYR A 107 2.24 -19.19 -5.58
N GLU A 108 3.16 -19.47 -6.50
CA GLU A 108 2.86 -19.92 -7.87
C GLU A 108 2.05 -21.22 -7.84
N GLY A 109 2.47 -22.20 -7.02
CA GLY A 109 1.70 -23.42 -6.76
C GLY A 109 0.34 -23.20 -6.07
N LEU A 110 0.10 -22.00 -5.55
CA LEU A 110 -1.15 -21.56 -4.96
C LEU A 110 -1.92 -20.61 -5.90
N GLY A 111 -1.63 -20.59 -7.20
CA GLY A 111 -2.39 -19.81 -8.18
C GLY A 111 -2.18 -18.30 -8.04
N PHE A 112 -0.94 -17.89 -7.83
CA PHE A 112 -0.49 -16.51 -7.97
C PHE A 112 0.54 -16.42 -9.10
N SER A 113 0.65 -15.27 -9.73
CA SER A 113 1.67 -14.96 -10.73
C SER A 113 2.33 -13.63 -10.39
N ARG A 114 3.60 -13.49 -10.74
CA ARG A 114 4.33 -12.23 -10.58
C ARG A 114 3.65 -11.11 -11.37
N VAL A 115 3.69 -9.91 -10.81
CA VAL A 115 3.21 -8.69 -11.46
C VAL A 115 4.42 -7.87 -11.87
N GLU A 116 4.46 -7.49 -13.14
CA GLU A 116 5.49 -6.56 -13.62
C GLU A 116 5.28 -5.18 -12.99
N ARG A 117 6.38 -4.44 -12.78
CA ARG A 117 6.33 -3.15 -12.07
C ARG A 117 5.37 -2.13 -12.71
N GLN A 118 5.20 -2.22 -14.02
CA GLN A 118 4.30 -1.37 -14.81
C GLN A 118 2.81 -1.69 -14.61
N ASP A 119 2.49 -2.90 -14.16
CA ASP A 119 1.13 -3.41 -13.96
C ASP A 119 0.72 -3.39 -12.48
N LEU A 120 1.57 -2.84 -11.62
CA LEU A 120 1.30 -2.67 -10.20
C LEU A 120 0.23 -1.59 -9.96
N PRO A 121 -0.77 -1.88 -9.12
CA PRO A 121 -1.62 -0.83 -8.58
C PRO A 121 -0.77 0.25 -7.90
N PRO A 122 -1.07 1.55 -8.09
CA PRO A 122 -0.29 2.63 -7.51
C PRO A 122 -0.11 2.52 -5.99
N GLN A 123 -1.12 2.00 -5.28
CA GLN A 123 -1.04 1.79 -3.84
C GLN A 123 0.05 0.76 -3.46
N MET A 124 0.14 -0.36 -4.18
CA MET A 124 1.16 -1.40 -3.96
C MET A 124 2.55 -0.94 -4.41
N GLY A 125 2.64 -0.06 -5.41
CA GLY A 125 3.91 0.47 -5.90
C GLY A 125 4.71 1.20 -4.82
N LEU A 126 4.04 1.92 -3.92
CA LEU A 126 4.69 2.59 -2.79
C LEU A 126 5.23 1.60 -1.76
N GLU A 127 4.47 0.57 -1.44
CA GLU A 127 4.88 -0.46 -0.48
C GLU A 127 6.04 -1.30 -1.01
N VAL A 128 6.02 -1.65 -2.29
CA VAL A 128 7.14 -2.34 -2.95
C VAL A 128 8.38 -1.44 -2.96
N ALA A 129 8.26 -0.14 -3.26
CA ALA A 129 9.39 0.79 -3.27
C ALA A 129 9.98 1.02 -1.87
N ALA A 130 9.13 1.18 -0.84
CA ALA A 130 9.56 1.29 0.54
C ALA A 130 10.24 -0.01 1.01
N GLY A 131 9.67 -1.15 0.61
CA GLY A 131 10.21 -2.46 0.86
C GLY A 131 11.57 -2.68 0.19
N GLU A 132 11.74 -2.32 -1.08
CA GLU A 132 13.01 -2.46 -1.84
C GLU A 132 14.16 -1.73 -1.14
N ALA A 133 13.92 -0.56 -0.55
CA ALA A 133 14.93 0.19 0.20
C ALA A 133 15.41 -0.58 1.45
N VAL A 134 14.51 -1.26 2.16
CA VAL A 134 14.83 -2.10 3.32
C VAL A 134 15.42 -3.44 2.89
N SER A 135 14.94 -4.00 1.79
CA SER A 135 15.32 -5.32 1.30
C SER A 135 16.73 -5.32 0.70
N TRP A 136 17.18 -4.20 0.12
CA TRP A 136 18.56 -3.97 -0.31
C TRP A 136 19.57 -4.16 0.83
N VAL A 137 19.21 -3.74 2.04
CA VAL A 137 20.05 -3.90 3.25
C VAL A 137 20.12 -5.37 3.71
N LEU A 138 19.10 -6.18 3.40
CA LEU A 138 18.95 -7.56 3.88
C LEU A 138 19.20 -8.62 2.78
N GLY A 139 19.58 -8.20 1.57
CA GLY A 139 19.97 -9.09 0.47
C GLY A 139 18.83 -9.89 -0.17
N ASN A 140 17.56 -9.59 0.15
CA ASN A 140 16.41 -10.28 -0.44
C ASN A 140 15.61 -9.31 -1.32
N ARG A 141 15.12 -9.76 -2.47
CA ARG A 141 14.26 -8.94 -3.34
C ARG A 141 12.79 -9.16 -2.98
N LEU A 142 12.04 -8.06 -2.83
CA LEU A 142 10.58 -8.12 -2.71
C LEU A 142 9.93 -8.14 -4.08
N VAL A 143 8.87 -8.93 -4.20
CA VAL A 143 8.11 -9.15 -5.43
C VAL A 143 6.63 -9.06 -5.09
N CYS A 144 5.88 -8.38 -5.94
CA CYS A 144 4.42 -8.44 -5.88
C CYS A 144 3.90 -9.57 -6.76
N MET A 145 2.92 -10.31 -6.25
CA MET A 145 2.21 -11.32 -6.99
C MET A 145 0.71 -11.05 -6.95
N ARG A 146 0.01 -11.49 -7.98
CA ARG A 146 -1.44 -11.35 -8.15
C ARG A 146 -2.06 -12.72 -8.35
N GLY A 147 -3.24 -12.94 -7.79
CA GLY A 147 -3.96 -14.19 -7.98
C GLY A 147 -4.30 -14.42 -9.45
N THR A 148 -4.12 -15.64 -9.95
CA THR A 148 -4.52 -16.01 -11.30
C THR A 148 -5.97 -16.47 -11.29
N GLY A 149 -6.82 -15.86 -12.13
CA GLY A 149 -8.16 -16.38 -12.35
C GLY A 149 -8.05 -17.68 -13.15
N GLY A 150 -8.42 -18.81 -12.56
CA GLY A 150 -8.59 -20.03 -13.33
C GLY A 150 -9.65 -19.79 -14.40
N ALA A 151 -9.28 -19.87 -15.68
CA ALA A 151 -10.22 -20.01 -16.77
C ALA A 151 -10.91 -21.38 -16.62
N GLY A 152 -11.94 -21.47 -15.78
CA GLY A 152 -12.57 -22.75 -15.47
C GLY A 152 -13.70 -22.75 -14.43
N GLU A 153 -13.96 -21.66 -13.73
CA GLU A 153 -15.09 -21.60 -12.78
C GLU A 153 -16.38 -21.20 -13.52
N LYS A 154 -16.88 -22.12 -14.36
CA LYS A 154 -18.31 -22.13 -14.70
C LYS A 154 -19.04 -22.58 -13.45
N VAL A 155 -19.73 -21.64 -12.81
CA VAL A 155 -20.80 -21.90 -11.85
C VAL A 155 -21.74 -22.95 -12.47
N ARG A 156 -21.81 -24.13 -11.86
CA ARG A 156 -22.88 -25.10 -12.06
C ARG A 156 -23.84 -24.99 -10.90
#